data_AF-A0A8I5MXK2-F1
#
_entry.id   AF-A0A8I5MXK2-F1
#
_cell.length_a   1.000
_cell.length_b   1.000
_cell.length_c   1.000
_cell.angle_alpha   90.00
_cell.angle_beta   90.00
_cell.angle_gamma   90.00
#
_symmetry.space_group_name_H-M   'P 1'
#
loop_
_entity.id
_entity.type
_entity.pdbx_description
1 polymer ?
#
loop_
_entity_poly.entity_id
_entity_poly.type
_entity_poly.pdbx_seq_one_letter_code
_entity_poly.pdbx_strand_id
1 'polypeptide(L)'
;MPFKKSMEWRGLLSHGWRWCPMVNGAATQLVCCCGDRGQWICPSRVEKRQTLPLSLGCRGVCFCPSAAMDYLQSGYLETSKLAMRHASWSLRPPGGPGINPGKLHREAAAGGWSRLGDMLSFGLASEDTKKEVKQSQDLEKSGISRKNDLDLKEIVFVIQSQSNSFHAKRAEQLKKSILKQAADLTQELPSVLLLHQLAKQEGAWTILPLLPHFSVTYSRNSSWIFFCEEETRIQIPKLLETLSRYDPSKEWFLGKALHDEESTIIHHYAFSENPTVFKYPDFAAGWALSIPLVNKLTKRLKSESLKSDFTIDLKHEIALYIWDKGGGPPLTPVPEFCTDDVDFYCATTFHSFLPLCGKPVKKEDIFVAVKTCKKFHGDRIPIVKQTWESQASLIEYYSDYTENSIPTVDLGIPNTDRGHCGKTFAILERFLNRSQDKTAWLVIVDDDTLISISRLQHLLSCYDSDEPVFLGERYGYGLGTGGYSYITGGGGMVFSREAIRRLLASKCRCYSNDAPDDMVLGMCFSGLGIPVTHSPLFHQARPVDYPKDYLSHQVPISFHKHWNIDPVKVYFTWLAPTEEAKARQDTQKGFREEL
;
A
#
# COMPACT_ATOMS: atom_id res chain seq x y z
N MET A 1 -30.41 54.29 50.01
CA MET A 1 -31.75 54.35 49.38
C MET A 1 -31.94 55.73 48.75
N PRO A 2 -32.68 55.92 47.64
CA PRO A 2 -33.13 54.99 46.59
C PRO A 2 -32.70 55.40 45.15
N PHE A 3 -32.93 54.50 44.17
CA PHE A 3 -33.31 54.67 42.74
C PHE A 3 -32.79 55.90 41.93
N LYS A 4 -32.34 55.85 40.66
CA LYS A 4 -32.68 55.00 39.49
C LYS A 4 -31.75 55.34 38.29
N LYS A 5 -31.43 54.31 37.48
CA LYS A 5 -31.10 54.29 36.02
C LYS A 5 -29.88 55.07 35.46
N SER A 6 -28.94 54.30 34.90
CA SER A 6 -28.78 54.17 33.44
C SER A 6 -28.06 52.85 33.09
N MET A 7 -28.37 52.31 31.91
CA MET A 7 -27.87 51.05 31.34
C MET A 7 -26.46 51.19 30.79
N GLU A 8 -25.63 50.16 30.98
CA GLU A 8 -24.62 49.77 30.00
C GLU A 8 -24.38 48.25 30.07
N TRP A 9 -24.37 47.62 28.89
CA TRP A 9 -24.21 46.18 28.70
C TRP A 9 -22.74 45.77 28.76
N ARG A 10 -22.38 44.81 29.62
CA ARG A 10 -21.25 43.89 29.40
C ARG A 10 -21.65 42.48 29.80
N GLY A 11 -21.28 41.54 28.94
CA GLY A 11 -21.78 40.19 28.92
C GLY A 11 -21.19 39.24 29.94
N LEU A 12 -21.82 38.07 30.00
CA LEU A 12 -21.29 36.75 30.37
C LEU A 12 -22.50 35.80 30.27
N LEU A 13 -22.59 35.02 29.20
CA LEU A 13 -23.54 33.92 29.10
C LEU A 13 -22.86 32.63 29.55
N SER A 14 -23.07 32.32 30.81
CA SER A 14 -23.10 30.98 31.37
C SER A 14 -24.34 30.22 30.86
N HIS A 15 -24.20 29.11 30.15
CA HIS A 15 -25.26 28.09 29.98
C HIS A 15 -24.51 26.74 29.99
N GLY A 16 -24.71 25.81 30.92
CA GLY A 16 -25.96 25.38 31.52
C GLY A 16 -26.55 24.22 30.71
N TRP A 17 -25.87 23.07 30.66
CA TRP A 17 -26.39 21.87 30.02
C TRP A 17 -27.47 21.24 30.92
N ARG A 18 -28.73 21.22 30.46
CA ARG A 18 -29.78 20.36 31.02
C ARG A 18 -29.90 19.11 30.17
N TRP A 19 -29.97 17.97 30.85
CA TRP A 19 -30.24 16.65 30.29
C TRP A 19 -31.68 16.54 29.78
N CYS A 20 -31.89 15.82 28.67
CA CYS A 20 -33.20 15.36 28.22
C CYS A 20 -33.17 13.83 28.06
N PRO A 21 -34.17 13.08 28.59
CA PRO A 21 -34.13 11.63 28.67
C PRO A 21 -34.47 10.95 27.34
N MET A 22 -33.89 9.75 27.13
CA MET A 22 -34.21 8.83 26.04
C MET A 22 -35.70 8.44 26.03
N VAL A 23 -36.32 8.47 24.85
CA VAL A 23 -37.55 7.74 24.56
C VAL A 23 -37.38 6.96 23.26
N ASN A 24 -37.83 5.71 23.31
CA ASN A 24 -37.64 4.57 22.41
C ASN A 24 -37.85 4.82 20.91
N GLY A 25 -37.01 4.16 20.11
CA GLY A 25 -37.40 3.49 18.85
C GLY A 25 -37.70 4.37 17.64
N ALA A 26 -36.66 4.85 16.96
CA ALA A 26 -36.54 5.01 15.49
C ALA A 26 -35.34 5.93 15.19
N ALA A 27 -34.32 5.42 14.49
CA ALA A 27 -33.17 6.24 14.07
C ALA A 27 -33.51 6.99 12.77
N THR A 28 -33.71 8.30 12.86
CA THR A 28 -33.71 9.22 11.72
C THR A 28 -32.28 9.73 11.52
N GLN A 29 -31.71 9.57 10.32
CA GLN A 29 -30.35 10.04 9.98
C GLN A 29 -30.17 11.54 10.23
N LEU A 30 -29.12 11.91 10.96
CA LEU A 30 -28.62 13.28 11.05
C LEU A 30 -27.64 13.52 9.90
N VAL A 31 -28.06 14.32 8.92
CA VAL A 31 -27.19 14.87 7.87
C VAL A 31 -26.66 16.22 8.36
N CYS A 32 -25.35 16.33 8.60
CA CYS A 32 -24.71 17.62 8.87
C CYS A 32 -24.15 18.20 7.55
N CYS A 33 -24.64 19.37 7.14
CA CYS A 33 -24.06 20.14 6.04
C CYS A 33 -23.08 21.18 6.58
N CYS A 34 -21.87 21.26 6.01
CA CYS A 34 -20.91 22.31 6.30
C CYS A 34 -21.20 23.52 5.39
N GLY A 35 -21.46 24.69 5.99
CA GLY A 35 -21.58 25.96 5.26
C GLY A 35 -20.24 26.69 5.14
N ASP A 36 -20.08 27.51 4.11
CA ASP A 36 -18.84 28.17 3.64
C ASP A 36 -18.06 29.06 4.64
N ARG A 37 -18.39 29.04 5.94
CA ARG A 37 -17.64 29.74 7.00
C ARG A 37 -17.43 28.94 8.28
N GLY A 38 -17.41 27.60 8.21
CA GLY A 38 -16.91 26.76 9.32
C GLY A 38 -17.72 26.84 10.63
N GLN A 39 -19.03 27.12 10.56
CA GLN A 39 -19.94 26.98 11.69
C GLN A 39 -20.93 25.83 11.45
N TRP A 40 -21.06 24.95 12.44
CA TRP A 40 -22.02 23.83 12.46
C TRP A 40 -23.42 24.35 12.80
N ILE A 41 -24.40 24.09 11.94
CA ILE A 41 -25.82 24.43 12.18
C ILE A 41 -26.63 23.14 12.13
N CYS A 42 -27.27 22.75 13.23
CA CYS A 42 -28.29 21.71 13.26
C CYS A 42 -29.67 22.35 12.99
N PRO A 43 -30.43 21.93 11.95
CA PRO A 43 -31.80 22.41 11.79
C PRO A 43 -32.73 21.69 12.77
N SER A 44 -33.44 22.44 13.59
CA SER A 44 -34.56 21.94 14.39
C SER A 44 -35.79 21.67 13.51
N ARG A 45 -36.27 20.43 13.55
CA ARG A 45 -37.65 19.94 13.27
C ARG A 45 -38.51 20.78 12.30
N VAL A 46 -38.66 20.32 11.05
CA VAL A 46 -39.75 20.76 10.14
C VAL A 46 -40.70 19.60 9.88
N GLU A 47 -41.78 19.53 10.65
CA GLU A 47 -42.98 18.75 10.34
C GLU A 47 -43.88 19.58 9.41
N LYS A 48 -43.84 19.31 8.10
CA LYS A 48 -44.94 19.39 7.10
C LYS A 48 -44.36 19.52 5.69
N ARG A 49 -44.96 18.81 4.74
CA ARG A 49 -44.71 18.89 3.29
C ARG A 49 -44.81 20.34 2.81
N GLN A 50 -43.68 20.98 2.51
CA GLN A 50 -43.58 22.13 1.62
C GLN A 50 -42.32 21.96 0.77
N THR A 51 -42.50 22.07 -0.55
CA THR A 51 -41.45 22.14 -1.57
C THR A 51 -40.57 23.37 -1.32
N LEU A 52 -39.26 23.18 -1.13
CA LEU A 52 -38.25 24.25 -1.11
C LEU A 52 -37.31 24.10 -2.34
N PRO A 53 -36.83 25.22 -2.91
CA PRO A 53 -36.24 25.26 -4.24
C PRO A 53 -34.80 24.73 -4.30
N LEU A 54 -34.45 24.19 -5.47
CA LEU A 54 -33.10 23.76 -5.88
C LEU A 54 -32.13 24.95 -5.91
N SER A 55 -31.31 25.14 -4.86
CA SER A 55 -30.04 25.89 -4.95
C SER A 55 -29.17 25.80 -3.69
N LEU A 56 -28.66 24.62 -3.35
CA LEU A 56 -27.48 24.47 -2.47
C LEU A 56 -26.69 23.24 -2.95
N GLY A 57 -25.65 23.49 -3.74
CA GLY A 57 -24.77 22.44 -4.26
C GLY A 57 -23.87 21.89 -3.15
N CYS A 58 -24.12 20.65 -2.72
CA CYS A 58 -23.16 19.91 -1.90
C CYS A 58 -21.99 19.45 -2.79
N ARG A 59 -20.80 20.01 -2.58
CA ARG A 59 -19.54 19.42 -3.07
C ARG A 59 -18.89 18.67 -1.92
N GLY A 60 -18.83 17.34 -2.05
CA GLY A 60 -17.99 16.48 -1.21
C GLY A 60 -18.71 15.80 -0.05
N VAL A 61 -18.49 14.50 0.07
CA VAL A 61 -18.74 13.70 1.26
C VAL A 61 -17.37 13.51 1.92
N CYS A 62 -17.14 14.08 3.10
CA CYS A 62 -15.92 13.85 3.87
C CYS A 62 -16.16 12.71 4.86
N PHE A 63 -15.45 11.59 4.68
CA PHE A 63 -15.35 10.54 5.70
C PHE A 63 -14.06 10.72 6.48
N CYS A 64 -14.16 10.82 7.80
CA CYS A 64 -13.02 10.78 8.70
C CYS A 64 -12.74 9.30 9.05
N PRO A 65 -11.60 8.70 8.61
CA PRO A 65 -11.39 7.26 8.74
C PRO A 65 -11.20 6.80 10.20
N SER A 66 -10.69 7.66 11.09
CA SER A 66 -10.40 7.26 12.48
C SER A 66 -11.65 7.13 13.36
N ALA A 67 -12.77 7.75 13.00
CA ALA A 67 -14.03 7.65 13.76
C ALA A 67 -15.03 6.64 13.18
N ALA A 68 -14.89 6.28 11.89
CA ALA A 68 -15.76 5.31 11.24
C ALA A 68 -15.44 3.86 11.64
N MET A 69 -14.20 3.60 12.06
CA MET A 69 -13.74 2.27 12.49
C MET A 69 -14.32 1.81 13.83
N ASP A 70 -14.74 2.74 14.70
CA ASP A 70 -15.33 2.43 16.01
C ASP A 70 -16.86 2.55 16.05
N TYR A 71 -17.48 3.27 15.12
CA TYR A 71 -18.94 3.43 15.09
C TYR A 71 -19.70 2.14 14.75
N LEU A 72 -19.01 1.15 14.16
CA LEU A 72 -19.58 -0.18 13.88
C LEU A 72 -19.47 -1.15 15.08
N GLN A 73 -19.00 -0.70 16.25
CA GLN A 73 -18.96 -1.51 17.48
C GLN A 73 -20.33 -1.70 18.17
N SER A 74 -21.40 -1.03 17.71
CA SER A 74 -22.77 -1.32 18.17
C SER A 74 -23.49 -2.19 17.15
N GLY A 75 -23.50 -3.50 17.37
CA GLY A 75 -24.14 -4.46 16.46
C GLY A 75 -25.61 -4.13 16.21
N TYR A 76 -26.01 -4.13 14.93
CA TYR A 76 -27.32 -4.51 14.38
C TYR A 76 -27.19 -4.43 12.85
N LEU A 77 -27.30 -5.58 12.16
CA LEU A 77 -27.08 -5.69 10.72
C LEU A 77 -28.30 -6.36 10.08
N GLU A 78 -29.33 -5.57 9.73
CA GLU A 78 -30.45 -6.09 8.94
C GLU A 78 -31.11 -5.10 7.95
N THR A 79 -30.58 -3.90 7.73
CA THR A 79 -31.25 -2.91 6.85
C THR A 79 -30.53 -2.56 5.55
N SER A 80 -29.36 -3.13 5.26
CA SER A 80 -28.56 -2.76 4.08
C SER A 80 -29.01 -3.42 2.76
N LYS A 81 -29.98 -4.34 2.76
CA LYS A 81 -30.42 -5.09 1.56
C LYS A 81 -31.62 -4.49 0.81
N LEU A 82 -32.29 -3.45 1.33
CA LEU A 82 -33.52 -2.92 0.71
C LEU A 82 -33.38 -1.58 -0.05
N ALA A 83 -32.23 -0.90 -0.01
CA ALA A 83 -32.12 0.49 -0.50
C ALA A 83 -31.53 0.66 -1.92
N MET A 84 -31.26 -0.42 -2.67
CA MET A 84 -30.79 -0.33 -4.08
C MET A 84 -31.76 -0.98 -5.08
N ARG A 85 -33.05 -0.65 -4.97
CA ARG A 85 -33.99 -0.76 -6.09
C ARG A 85 -34.69 0.58 -6.21
N HIS A 86 -34.45 1.26 -7.33
CA HIS A 86 -35.07 2.51 -7.82
C HIS A 86 -34.09 3.69 -8.00
N ALA A 87 -33.40 3.71 -9.15
CA ALA A 87 -33.14 4.95 -9.90
C ALA A 87 -32.60 4.59 -11.31
N SER A 88 -33.50 4.25 -12.24
CA SER A 88 -33.22 4.20 -13.68
C SER A 88 -33.94 5.36 -14.33
N TRP A 89 -33.27 6.48 -14.60
CA TRP A 89 -33.78 7.49 -15.53
C TRP A 89 -32.66 8.00 -16.44
N SER A 90 -32.83 7.67 -17.72
CA SER A 90 -32.12 8.11 -18.91
C SER A 90 -32.32 9.60 -19.22
N LEU A 91 -31.27 10.31 -19.64
CA LEU A 91 -31.37 11.65 -20.23
C LEU A 91 -30.74 11.68 -21.64
N ARG A 92 -31.60 11.99 -22.62
CA ARG A 92 -31.26 12.37 -24.01
C ARG A 92 -30.73 13.81 -24.07
N PRO A 93 -29.91 14.19 -25.06
CA PRO A 93 -29.52 15.58 -25.31
C PRO A 93 -30.60 16.33 -26.14
N PRO A 94 -30.78 17.66 -25.96
CA PRO A 94 -31.60 18.47 -26.84
C PRO A 94 -30.78 18.97 -28.04
N GLY A 95 -31.43 19.08 -29.21
CA GLY A 95 -30.84 19.56 -30.45
C GLY A 95 -31.26 20.99 -30.85
N GLY A 96 -30.42 21.60 -31.69
CA GLY A 96 -30.73 22.62 -32.72
C GLY A 96 -30.87 24.09 -32.26
N PRO A 97 -30.65 25.09 -33.16
CA PRO A 97 -30.70 25.02 -34.63
C PRO A 97 -29.44 25.56 -35.36
N GLY A 98 -29.30 25.21 -36.64
CA GLY A 98 -28.17 25.60 -37.50
C GLY A 98 -28.43 26.80 -38.42
N ILE A 99 -27.44 27.12 -39.28
CA ILE A 99 -27.52 27.79 -40.59
C ILE A 99 -26.21 27.50 -41.34
N ASN A 100 -26.31 27.23 -42.65
CA ASN A 100 -25.25 27.04 -43.64
C ASN A 100 -25.62 27.92 -44.86
N PRO A 101 -24.68 28.63 -45.51
CA PRO A 101 -24.16 28.20 -46.83
C PRO A 101 -22.67 28.61 -46.99
N GLY A 102 -21.85 28.22 -47.97
CA GLY A 102 -21.96 27.58 -49.28
C GLY A 102 -20.56 27.53 -49.93
N LYS A 103 -20.44 26.78 -51.04
CA LYS A 103 -19.25 26.31 -51.78
C LYS A 103 -18.31 27.37 -52.40
N LEU A 104 -17.03 26.98 -52.63
CA LEU A 104 -16.20 27.22 -53.84
C LEU A 104 -14.88 26.40 -53.73
N HIS A 105 -14.64 25.29 -54.45
CA HIS A 105 -14.12 25.03 -55.81
C HIS A 105 -12.61 25.30 -56.10
N ARG A 106 -11.92 24.22 -56.56
CA ARG A 106 -10.77 24.11 -57.53
C ARG A 106 -9.41 24.68 -57.09
N GLU A 107 -8.21 24.25 -57.52
CA GLU A 107 -7.62 23.30 -58.50
C GLU A 107 -6.12 23.17 -58.10
N ALA A 108 -5.48 21.99 -58.08
CA ALA A 108 -4.66 21.35 -59.13
C ALA A 108 -3.37 22.07 -59.59
N ALA A 109 -2.21 21.40 -59.43
CA ALA A 109 -1.06 21.25 -60.36
C ALA A 109 0.08 20.53 -59.59
N ALA A 110 0.56 19.32 -59.90
CA ALA A 110 1.10 18.73 -61.12
C ALA A 110 2.45 19.31 -61.57
N GLY A 111 3.47 18.45 -61.62
CA GLY A 111 4.81 18.71 -62.15
C GLY A 111 5.74 17.52 -61.94
N GLY A 112 5.58 16.48 -62.78
CA GLY A 112 6.61 15.43 -62.90
C GLY A 112 7.76 15.88 -63.80
N TRP A 113 8.80 15.04 -63.94
CA TRP A 113 9.58 14.81 -65.16
C TRP A 113 10.14 13.39 -65.14
N SER A 114 9.91 12.70 -66.25
CA SER A 114 10.43 11.41 -66.73
C SER A 114 11.83 11.57 -67.34
N ARG A 115 12.72 10.57 -67.45
CA ARG A 115 12.82 9.54 -68.54
C ARG A 115 14.17 8.80 -68.39
N LEU A 116 14.18 7.47 -68.44
CA LEU A 116 14.64 6.55 -69.53
C LEU A 116 16.12 6.14 -69.52
N GLY A 117 16.34 4.85 -69.74
CA GLY A 117 17.62 4.26 -70.13
C GLY A 117 17.65 2.73 -70.02
N ASP A 118 17.00 2.03 -70.96
CA ASP A 118 17.13 0.58 -71.19
C ASP A 118 18.51 0.24 -71.77
N MET A 119 19.03 -0.97 -71.49
CA MET A 119 19.67 -1.79 -72.53
C MET A 119 19.71 -3.30 -72.18
N LEU A 120 19.35 -4.09 -73.19
CA LEU A 120 19.18 -5.55 -73.27
C LEU A 120 20.50 -6.34 -73.29
N SER A 121 20.46 -7.63 -72.92
CA SER A 121 20.74 -8.76 -73.85
C SER A 121 20.48 -10.17 -73.26
N PHE A 122 19.76 -10.96 -74.07
CA PHE A 122 19.71 -12.42 -74.31
C PHE A 122 20.64 -13.32 -73.47
N GLY A 123 20.27 -14.52 -72.99
CA GLY A 123 19.24 -15.49 -73.36
C GLY A 123 19.90 -16.87 -73.54
N LEU A 124 19.37 -17.93 -72.93
CA LEU A 124 19.30 -19.32 -73.43
C LEU A 124 18.69 -20.26 -72.36
N ALA A 125 17.76 -21.10 -72.83
CA ALA A 125 16.93 -22.00 -72.04
C ALA A 125 17.54 -23.42 -71.94
N SER A 126 17.18 -24.15 -70.88
CA SER A 126 17.03 -25.61 -70.90
C SER A 126 16.09 -26.03 -69.77
N GLU A 127 14.93 -26.56 -70.14
CA GLU A 127 14.03 -27.33 -69.26
C GLU A 127 14.61 -28.72 -69.01
N ASP A 128 14.53 -29.21 -67.76
CA ASP A 128 14.09 -30.58 -67.38
C ASP A 128 14.74 -31.05 -66.07
N THR A 129 14.10 -30.72 -64.95
CA THR A 129 13.99 -31.62 -63.78
C THR A 129 12.90 -31.09 -62.82
N LYS A 130 11.63 -31.20 -63.24
CA LYS A 130 10.48 -31.12 -62.34
C LYS A 130 10.08 -32.54 -61.94
N LYS A 131 10.43 -32.94 -60.71
CA LYS A 131 9.61 -33.74 -59.78
C LYS A 131 10.49 -34.16 -58.59
N GLU A 132 10.67 -33.23 -57.65
CA GLU A 132 10.88 -33.49 -56.20
C GLU A 132 11.18 -32.21 -55.41
N VAL A 133 10.56 -31.07 -55.75
CA VAL A 133 10.56 -29.88 -54.87
C VAL A 133 9.22 -29.17 -54.99
N LYS A 134 8.19 -29.74 -54.36
CA LYS A 134 6.86 -29.10 -54.26
C LYS A 134 6.25 -29.36 -52.88
N GLN A 135 7.01 -28.99 -51.86
CA GLN A 135 6.51 -28.84 -50.48
C GLN A 135 7.42 -27.94 -49.62
N SER A 136 8.03 -26.90 -50.22
CA SER A 136 8.94 -25.99 -49.52
C SER A 136 8.83 -24.51 -49.91
N GLN A 137 7.83 -24.08 -50.68
CA GLN A 137 7.71 -22.67 -51.11
C GLN A 137 6.27 -22.15 -51.14
N ASP A 138 5.49 -22.45 -50.10
CA ASP A 138 4.23 -21.75 -49.80
C ASP A 138 4.19 -21.30 -48.33
N LEU A 139 5.32 -20.78 -47.82
CA LEU A 139 5.41 -20.08 -46.52
C LEU A 139 6.11 -18.71 -46.62
N GLU A 140 6.41 -18.23 -47.83
CA GLU A 140 6.88 -16.86 -48.08
C GLU A 140 5.70 -15.97 -48.49
N LYS A 141 4.74 -15.80 -47.58
CA LYS A 141 3.74 -14.71 -47.59
C LYS A 141 2.92 -14.71 -46.29
N SER A 142 3.61 -14.66 -45.15
CA SER A 142 3.03 -14.04 -43.95
C SER A 142 3.95 -12.90 -43.55
N GLY A 143 3.44 -11.67 -43.58
CA GLY A 143 4.16 -10.50 -43.10
C GLY A 143 4.47 -10.66 -41.62
N ILE A 144 5.67 -11.14 -41.31
CA ILE A 144 6.26 -11.03 -39.98
C ILE A 144 6.65 -9.57 -39.83
N SER A 145 5.80 -8.83 -39.13
CA SER A 145 6.11 -7.52 -38.58
C SER A 145 7.50 -7.55 -37.98
N ARG A 146 8.36 -6.58 -38.32
CA ARG A 146 9.67 -6.37 -37.69
C ARG A 146 9.48 -6.50 -36.17
N LYS A 147 10.10 -7.51 -35.54
CA LYS A 147 10.24 -7.54 -34.09
C LYS A 147 10.95 -6.24 -33.71
N ASN A 148 10.31 -5.38 -32.92
CA ASN A 148 10.99 -4.25 -32.31
C ASN A 148 12.05 -4.85 -31.39
N ASP A 149 13.31 -4.78 -31.80
CA ASP A 149 14.44 -5.27 -31.02
C ASP A 149 14.65 -4.28 -29.87
N LEU A 150 13.99 -4.54 -28.74
CA LEU A 150 14.05 -3.71 -27.54
C LEU A 150 15.45 -3.85 -26.94
N ASP A 151 16.22 -2.75 -26.91
CA ASP A 151 17.54 -2.76 -26.30
C ASP A 151 17.39 -2.63 -24.77
N LEU A 152 18.23 -3.34 -24.02
CA LEU A 152 18.20 -3.33 -22.57
C LEU A 152 18.43 -1.92 -21.99
N LYS A 153 19.19 -1.06 -22.68
CA LYS A 153 19.37 0.34 -22.29
C LYS A 153 18.07 1.15 -22.30
N GLU A 154 17.06 0.70 -23.04
CA GLU A 154 15.75 1.34 -23.10
C GLU A 154 14.86 0.98 -21.88
N ILE A 155 15.35 0.15 -20.96
CA ILE A 155 14.67 -0.22 -19.72
C ILE A 155 15.35 0.47 -18.54
N VAL A 156 14.57 1.23 -17.77
CA VAL A 156 14.97 1.78 -16.48
C VAL A 156 14.46 0.87 -15.38
N PHE A 157 15.37 0.28 -14.61
CA PHE A 157 15.04 -0.51 -13.43
C PHE A 157 14.93 0.38 -12.20
N VAL A 158 13.82 0.28 -11.47
CA VAL A 158 13.60 0.98 -10.20
C VAL A 158 13.39 -0.06 -9.11
N ILE A 159 14.39 -0.22 -8.25
CA ILE A 159 14.33 -1.10 -7.09
C ILE A 159 13.70 -0.32 -5.93
N GLN A 160 12.52 -0.76 -5.51
CA GLN A 160 11.70 -0.20 -4.44
C GLN A 160 12.34 -0.44 -3.06
N SER A 161 13.43 0.27 -2.83
CA SER A 161 14.34 0.03 -1.71
C SER A 161 14.20 1.02 -0.55
N GLN A 162 14.68 0.61 0.61
CA GLN A 162 14.66 1.40 1.85
C GLN A 162 16.07 1.77 2.33
N SER A 163 16.19 2.83 3.12
CA SER A 163 17.48 3.39 3.56
C SER A 163 18.12 2.65 4.75
N ASN A 164 17.37 1.79 5.44
CA ASN A 164 17.94 0.93 6.48
C ASN A 164 19.05 0.04 5.88
N SER A 165 20.12 -0.21 6.65
CA SER A 165 21.33 -0.86 6.15
C SER A 165 21.10 -2.25 5.56
N PHE A 166 20.19 -3.03 6.15
CA PHE A 166 19.78 -4.34 5.66
C PHE A 166 19.17 -4.25 4.25
N HIS A 167 18.21 -3.35 4.09
CA HIS A 167 17.48 -3.12 2.85
C HIS A 167 18.36 -2.52 1.76
N ALA A 168 19.15 -1.49 2.10
CA ALA A 168 20.10 -0.87 1.19
C ALA A 168 21.12 -1.90 0.65
N LYS A 169 21.61 -2.81 1.49
CA LYS A 169 22.54 -3.88 1.06
C LYS A 169 21.88 -4.85 0.09
N ARG A 170 20.62 -5.25 0.32
CA ARG A 170 19.86 -6.12 -0.60
C ARG A 170 19.62 -5.44 -1.94
N ALA A 171 19.20 -4.19 -1.92
CA ALA A 171 18.99 -3.39 -3.11
C ALA A 171 20.26 -3.27 -3.96
N GLU A 172 21.42 -3.04 -3.33
CA GLU A 172 22.71 -3.00 -4.02
C GLU A 172 23.12 -4.38 -4.58
N GLN A 173 22.79 -5.48 -3.90
CA GLN A 173 23.01 -6.83 -4.42
C GLN A 173 22.16 -7.10 -5.67
N LEU A 174 20.87 -6.75 -5.66
CA LEU A 174 20.00 -6.89 -6.81
C LEU A 174 20.49 -6.00 -7.98
N LYS A 175 20.85 -4.75 -7.70
CA LYS A 175 21.44 -3.85 -8.71
C LYS A 175 22.69 -4.45 -9.36
N LYS A 176 23.61 -5.00 -8.58
CA LYS A 176 24.81 -5.69 -9.10
C LYS A 176 24.43 -6.91 -9.95
N SER A 177 23.43 -7.68 -9.53
CA SER A 177 22.92 -8.83 -10.30
C SER A 177 22.39 -8.40 -11.67
N ILE A 178 21.54 -7.36 -11.72
CA ILE A 178 20.99 -6.81 -12.96
C ILE A 178 22.11 -6.34 -13.89
N LEU A 179 23.04 -5.53 -13.37
CA LEU A 179 24.15 -4.99 -14.18
C LEU A 179 25.10 -6.08 -14.68
N LYS A 180 25.33 -7.13 -13.88
CA LYS A 180 26.13 -8.28 -14.29
C LYS A 180 25.46 -9.04 -15.43
N GLN A 181 24.18 -9.37 -15.30
CA GLN A 181 23.42 -10.03 -16.37
C GLN A 181 23.36 -9.17 -17.65
N ALA A 182 23.25 -7.85 -17.49
CA ALA A 182 23.22 -6.90 -18.60
C ALA A 182 24.55 -6.86 -19.37
N ALA A 183 25.68 -6.90 -18.67
CA ALA A 183 27.01 -6.82 -19.28
C ALA A 183 27.31 -7.98 -20.24
N ASP A 184 26.67 -9.13 -20.04
CA ASP A 184 26.79 -10.29 -20.92
C ASP A 184 25.96 -10.16 -22.22
N LEU A 185 25.03 -9.19 -22.27
CA LEU A 185 24.02 -9.06 -23.34
C LEU A 185 24.15 -7.77 -24.16
N THR A 186 24.67 -6.70 -23.59
CA THR A 186 24.77 -5.39 -24.26
C THR A 186 26.06 -4.66 -23.90
N GLN A 187 26.49 -3.76 -24.78
CA GLN A 187 27.62 -2.86 -24.54
C GLN A 187 27.23 -1.65 -23.67
N GLU A 188 25.97 -1.21 -23.74
CA GLU A 188 25.46 -0.06 -23.00
C GLU A 188 24.55 -0.55 -21.85
N LEU A 189 25.01 -0.36 -20.61
CA LEU A 189 24.30 -0.86 -19.43
C LEU A 189 22.99 -0.08 -19.17
N PRO A 190 21.93 -0.76 -18.68
CA PRO A 190 20.69 -0.11 -18.30
C PRO A 190 20.86 0.80 -17.07
N SER A 191 19.93 1.74 -16.92
CA SER A 191 19.81 2.54 -15.69
C SER A 191 19.17 1.70 -14.59
N VAL A 192 19.84 1.57 -13.44
CA VAL A 192 19.31 0.87 -12.26
C VAL A 192 19.31 1.82 -11.06
N LEU A 193 18.11 2.18 -10.61
CA LEU A 193 17.85 3.17 -9.59
C LEU A 193 17.42 2.52 -8.28
N LEU A 194 17.91 3.05 -7.17
CA LEU A 194 17.52 2.64 -5.83
C LEU A 194 16.63 3.73 -5.23
N LEU A 195 15.38 3.38 -4.92
CA LEU A 195 14.37 4.35 -4.47
C LEU A 195 14.83 5.20 -3.29
N HIS A 196 15.48 4.58 -2.30
CA HIS A 196 16.02 5.28 -1.12
C HIS A 196 17.15 6.29 -1.42
N GLN A 197 17.78 6.21 -2.60
CA GLN A 197 18.81 7.15 -3.04
C GLN A 197 18.26 8.27 -3.93
N LEU A 198 17.09 8.06 -4.56
CA LEU A 198 16.53 9.01 -5.52
C LEU A 198 15.93 10.26 -4.88
N ALA A 199 15.42 10.14 -3.65
CA ALA A 199 14.63 11.21 -3.07
C ALA A 199 14.92 11.43 -1.60
N LYS A 200 15.14 12.70 -1.25
CA LYS A 200 15.13 13.20 0.13
C LYS A 200 13.70 13.40 0.67
N GLN A 201 12.69 13.11 -0.15
CA GLN A 201 11.28 13.34 0.17
C GLN A 201 10.64 12.06 0.69
N GLU A 202 10.01 12.15 1.85
CA GLU A 202 9.33 11.04 2.53
C GLU A 202 8.32 10.32 1.62
N GLY A 203 7.62 11.05 0.74
CA GLY A 203 6.61 10.46 -0.16
C GLY A 203 7.15 9.66 -1.35
N ALA A 204 8.46 9.59 -1.57
CA ALA A 204 9.03 8.96 -2.76
C ALA A 204 8.70 7.47 -2.89
N TRP A 205 8.49 6.79 -1.76
CA TRP A 205 8.13 5.37 -1.77
C TRP A 205 6.78 5.09 -2.45
N THR A 206 5.93 6.11 -2.60
CA THR A 206 4.63 6.04 -3.30
C THR A 206 4.72 6.12 -4.82
N ILE A 207 5.93 6.28 -5.38
CA ILE A 207 6.22 6.36 -6.83
C ILE A 207 5.63 7.59 -7.54
N LEU A 208 4.41 8.05 -7.21
CA LEU A 208 3.74 9.19 -7.85
C LEU A 208 4.60 10.46 -7.81
N PRO A 209 5.23 10.85 -6.69
CA PRO A 209 6.10 12.04 -6.65
C PRO A 209 7.33 11.95 -7.56
N LEU A 210 7.71 10.74 -8.00
CA LEU A 210 8.87 10.51 -8.86
C LEU A 210 8.53 10.51 -10.34
N LEU A 211 7.26 10.42 -10.72
CA LEU A 211 6.86 10.42 -12.14
C LEU A 211 7.38 11.66 -12.89
N PRO A 212 7.33 12.90 -12.34
CA PRO A 212 7.92 14.06 -13.00
C PRO A 212 9.43 13.91 -13.26
N HIS A 213 10.16 13.35 -12.30
CA HIS A 213 11.60 13.09 -12.48
C HIS A 213 11.84 12.03 -13.56
N PHE A 214 11.07 10.94 -13.55
CA PHE A 214 11.18 9.89 -14.56
C PHE A 214 10.84 10.38 -15.96
N SER A 215 9.77 11.15 -16.09
CA SER A 215 9.35 11.78 -17.34
C SER A 215 10.45 12.69 -17.90
N VAL A 216 11.03 13.59 -17.09
CA VAL A 216 12.08 14.51 -17.58
C VAL A 216 13.37 13.77 -17.95
N THR A 217 13.77 12.79 -17.14
CA THR A 217 15.08 12.14 -17.28
C THR A 217 15.09 11.07 -18.37
N TYR A 218 14.02 10.28 -18.50
CA TYR A 218 14.05 9.05 -19.30
C TYR A 218 13.19 9.08 -20.58
N SER A 219 12.37 10.11 -20.79
CA SER A 219 11.43 10.12 -21.94
C SER A 219 12.05 10.09 -23.33
N ARG A 220 13.33 10.43 -23.47
CA ARG A 220 14.00 10.51 -24.77
C ARG A 220 14.73 9.23 -25.16
N ASN A 221 15.14 8.44 -24.17
CA ASN A 221 16.13 7.38 -24.35
C ASN A 221 15.65 6.03 -23.80
N SER A 222 14.44 5.96 -23.24
CA SER A 222 13.89 4.76 -22.65
C SER A 222 12.49 4.50 -23.17
N SER A 223 12.14 3.23 -23.22
CA SER A 223 10.83 2.72 -23.62
C SER A 223 10.01 2.30 -22.38
N TRP A 224 10.69 1.80 -21.34
CA TRP A 224 10.06 1.20 -20.16
C TRP A 224 10.68 1.68 -18.85
N ILE A 225 9.83 1.75 -17.82
CA ILE A 225 10.26 1.74 -16.42
C ILE A 225 9.75 0.45 -15.80
N PHE A 226 10.67 -0.38 -15.31
CA PHE A 226 10.39 -1.64 -14.63
C PHE A 226 10.64 -1.47 -13.13
N PHE A 227 9.60 -1.69 -12.33
CA PHE A 227 9.63 -1.59 -10.87
C PHE A 227 9.70 -2.97 -10.26
N CYS A 228 10.50 -3.13 -9.21
CA CYS A 228 10.67 -4.39 -8.50
C CYS A 228 11.05 -4.16 -7.03
N GLU A 229 10.81 -5.15 -6.19
CA GLU A 229 11.24 -5.15 -4.78
C GLU A 229 12.69 -5.66 -4.65
N GLU A 230 13.29 -5.50 -3.47
CA GLU A 230 14.70 -5.86 -3.23
C GLU A 230 14.94 -7.38 -3.33
N GLU A 231 13.89 -8.17 -3.11
CA GLU A 231 13.86 -9.62 -3.13
C GLU A 231 13.48 -10.20 -4.50
N THR A 232 12.91 -9.39 -5.39
CA THR A 232 12.54 -9.84 -6.75
C THR A 232 13.79 -10.36 -7.47
N ARG A 233 13.69 -11.56 -8.02
CA ARG A 233 14.71 -12.15 -8.89
C ARG A 233 14.29 -11.93 -10.34
N ILE A 234 15.24 -11.51 -11.16
CA ILE A 234 14.98 -11.12 -12.55
C ILE A 234 15.90 -11.93 -13.46
N GLN A 235 15.30 -12.56 -14.47
CA GLN A 235 15.99 -13.19 -15.60
C GLN A 235 15.95 -12.23 -16.79
N ILE A 236 17.02 -11.45 -16.98
CA ILE A 236 17.05 -10.34 -17.96
C ILE A 236 16.67 -10.77 -19.39
N PRO A 237 17.15 -11.89 -19.95
CA PRO A 237 16.75 -12.32 -21.29
C PRO A 237 15.25 -12.52 -21.45
N LYS A 238 14.59 -13.13 -20.47
CA LYS A 238 13.14 -13.38 -20.49
C LYS A 238 12.34 -12.11 -20.27
N LEU A 239 12.84 -11.20 -19.44
CA LEU A 239 12.22 -9.89 -19.25
C LEU A 239 12.23 -9.10 -20.56
N LEU A 240 13.36 -9.10 -21.28
CA LEU A 240 13.47 -8.48 -22.60
C LEU A 240 12.49 -9.10 -23.61
N GLU A 241 12.46 -10.43 -23.69
CA GLU A 241 11.51 -11.15 -24.54
C GLU A 241 10.06 -10.76 -24.20
N THR A 242 9.72 -10.73 -22.90
CA THR A 242 8.38 -10.40 -22.40
C THR A 242 7.98 -8.98 -22.81
N LEU A 243 8.82 -7.98 -22.55
CA LEU A 243 8.53 -6.57 -22.83
C LEU A 243 8.53 -6.24 -24.33
N SER A 244 9.35 -6.95 -25.14
CA SER A 244 9.42 -6.76 -26.61
C SER A 244 8.10 -7.06 -27.33
N ARG A 245 7.18 -7.81 -26.68
CA ARG A 245 5.85 -8.13 -27.22
C ARG A 245 4.88 -6.96 -27.19
N TYR A 246 5.19 -5.91 -26.43
CA TYR A 246 4.34 -4.75 -26.26
C TYR A 246 4.91 -3.55 -27.02
N ASP A 247 4.07 -2.88 -27.81
CA ASP A 247 4.45 -1.69 -28.57
C ASP A 247 4.79 -0.52 -27.61
N PRO A 248 6.05 -0.08 -27.52
CA PRO A 248 6.48 0.91 -26.52
C PRO A 248 5.91 2.31 -26.78
N SER A 249 5.33 2.57 -27.96
CA SER A 249 4.68 3.84 -28.30
C SER A 249 3.29 4.00 -27.67
N LYS A 250 2.71 2.93 -27.11
CA LYS A 250 1.39 2.92 -26.47
C LYS A 250 1.48 3.06 -24.96
N GLU A 251 0.34 3.38 -24.33
CA GLU A 251 0.18 3.45 -22.89
C GLU A 251 0.00 2.04 -22.29
N TRP A 252 1.03 1.49 -21.67
CA TRP A 252 1.01 0.15 -21.06
C TRP A 252 1.22 0.21 -19.56
N PHE A 253 0.35 -0.50 -18.84
CA PHE A 253 0.49 -0.83 -17.42
C PHE A 253 0.50 -2.35 -17.28
N LEU A 254 1.68 -2.91 -16.98
CA LEU A 254 1.93 -4.34 -17.01
C LEU A 254 2.23 -4.86 -15.61
N GLY A 255 1.73 -6.05 -15.25
CA GLY A 255 1.99 -6.65 -13.93
C GLY A 255 1.38 -8.05 -13.78
N LYS A 256 1.77 -8.78 -12.73
CA LYS A 256 0.99 -9.92 -12.24
C LYS A 256 -0.28 -9.36 -11.58
N ALA A 257 -1.45 -9.82 -12.00
CA ALA A 257 -2.71 -9.26 -11.50
C ALA A 257 -3.12 -9.88 -10.18
N LEU A 258 -3.30 -9.04 -9.16
CA LEU A 258 -4.07 -9.32 -7.96
C LEU A 258 -5.49 -8.75 -8.10
N HIS A 259 -6.41 -9.31 -7.33
CA HIS A 259 -7.75 -8.77 -7.15
C HIS A 259 -8.28 -9.17 -5.77
N ASP A 260 -9.28 -8.44 -5.32
CA ASP A 260 -10.00 -8.80 -4.10
C ASP A 260 -11.01 -9.91 -4.39
N GLU A 261 -11.19 -10.83 -3.44
CA GLU A 261 -12.26 -11.83 -3.51
C GLU A 261 -13.59 -11.30 -2.96
N GLU A 262 -13.50 -10.45 -1.94
CA GLU A 262 -14.63 -9.84 -1.25
C GLU A 262 -14.39 -8.33 -1.08
N SER A 263 -15.41 -7.59 -0.68
CA SER A 263 -15.23 -6.16 -0.44
C SER A 263 -14.40 -5.95 0.82
N THR A 264 -13.23 -5.33 0.68
CA THR A 264 -12.24 -5.24 1.76
C THR A 264 -12.21 -3.85 2.38
N ILE A 265 -11.83 -3.82 3.66
CA ILE A 265 -11.64 -2.58 4.40
C ILE A 265 -10.39 -1.83 3.94
N ILE A 266 -9.34 -2.55 3.54
CA ILE A 266 -8.09 -1.97 3.06
C ILE A 266 -8.29 -1.13 1.79
N HIS A 267 -9.28 -1.47 0.97
CA HIS A 267 -9.66 -0.71 -0.23
C HIS A 267 -10.91 0.15 -0.04
N HIS A 268 -11.30 0.41 1.20
CA HIS A 268 -12.45 1.26 1.56
C HIS A 268 -13.74 0.83 0.83
N TYR A 269 -13.93 -0.48 0.65
CA TYR A 269 -15.05 -1.07 -0.07
C TYR A 269 -15.18 -0.59 -1.53
N ALA A 270 -14.07 -0.17 -2.15
CA ALA A 270 -14.02 0.09 -3.58
C ALA A 270 -14.46 -1.18 -4.34
N PHE A 271 -15.25 -0.98 -5.40
CA PHE A 271 -15.79 -2.08 -6.21
C PHE A 271 -16.60 -3.13 -5.42
N SER A 272 -17.27 -2.74 -4.32
CA SER A 272 -18.02 -3.65 -3.44
C SER A 272 -19.07 -4.53 -4.13
N GLU A 273 -19.64 -4.08 -5.24
CA GLU A 273 -20.61 -4.87 -6.03
C GLU A 273 -19.94 -6.03 -6.79
N ASN A 274 -18.68 -5.86 -7.21
CA ASN A 274 -17.90 -6.88 -7.89
C ASN A 274 -16.39 -6.65 -7.68
N PRO A 275 -15.82 -7.08 -6.54
CA PRO A 275 -14.43 -6.81 -6.18
C PRO A 275 -13.42 -7.36 -7.21
N THR A 276 -13.76 -8.48 -7.86
CA THR A 276 -12.91 -9.14 -8.84
C THR A 276 -12.70 -8.37 -10.15
N VAL A 277 -13.54 -7.35 -10.41
CA VAL A 277 -13.48 -6.57 -11.66
C VAL A 277 -12.20 -5.72 -11.74
N PHE A 278 -11.69 -5.28 -10.59
CA PHE A 278 -10.55 -4.37 -10.53
C PHE A 278 -9.28 -5.14 -10.23
N LYS A 279 -8.26 -4.92 -11.05
CA LYS A 279 -6.97 -5.59 -10.96
C LYS A 279 -5.87 -4.60 -10.67
N TYR A 280 -4.98 -4.97 -9.77
CA TYR A 280 -3.82 -4.19 -9.37
C TYR A 280 -2.57 -5.08 -9.31
N PRO A 281 -1.37 -4.52 -9.50
CA PRO A 281 -0.17 -5.33 -9.67
C PRO A 281 0.29 -5.95 -8.35
N ASP A 282 0.81 -7.17 -8.43
CA ASP A 282 1.65 -7.73 -7.38
C ASP A 282 3.06 -7.15 -7.49
N PHE A 283 3.49 -6.35 -6.52
CA PHE A 283 4.80 -5.70 -6.56
C PHE A 283 5.95 -6.71 -6.39
N ALA A 284 5.72 -7.83 -5.69
CA ALA A 284 6.73 -8.89 -5.51
C ALA A 284 7.16 -9.50 -6.86
N ALA A 285 6.22 -9.61 -7.81
CA ALA A 285 6.47 -10.08 -9.17
C ALA A 285 7.13 -9.04 -10.08
N GLY A 286 7.17 -7.78 -9.65
CA GLY A 286 7.53 -6.65 -10.50
C GLY A 286 6.43 -6.24 -11.48
N TRP A 287 6.54 -5.00 -11.95
CA TRP A 287 5.54 -4.37 -12.82
C TRP A 287 6.19 -3.30 -13.70
N ALA A 288 5.55 -2.94 -14.80
CA ALA A 288 6.12 -2.02 -15.77
C ALA A 288 5.15 -0.94 -16.24
N LEU A 289 5.70 0.24 -16.51
CA LEU A 289 5.02 1.33 -17.21
C LEU A 289 5.78 1.68 -18.48
N SER A 290 5.05 1.88 -19.58
CA SER A 290 5.64 2.49 -20.77
C SER A 290 5.86 4.00 -20.56
N ILE A 291 6.88 4.56 -21.19
CA ILE A 291 7.16 6.00 -21.10
C ILE A 291 6.00 6.91 -21.55
N PRO A 292 5.21 6.59 -22.60
CA PRO A 292 4.00 7.34 -22.92
C PRO A 292 3.02 7.44 -21.74
N LEU A 293 2.83 6.34 -21.00
CA LEU A 293 1.97 6.35 -19.81
C LEU A 293 2.58 7.19 -18.68
N VAL A 294 3.87 7.04 -18.39
CA VAL A 294 4.59 7.87 -17.39
C VAL A 294 4.42 9.37 -17.69
N ASN A 295 4.50 9.76 -18.96
CA ASN A 295 4.32 11.13 -19.41
C ASN A 295 2.89 11.64 -19.22
N LYS A 296 1.88 10.82 -19.52
CA LYS A 296 0.47 11.15 -19.28
C LYS A 296 0.19 11.34 -17.78
N LEU A 297 0.64 10.41 -16.95
CA LEU A 297 0.49 10.49 -15.49
C LEU A 297 1.20 11.72 -14.91
N THR A 298 2.40 12.04 -15.40
CA THR A 298 3.13 13.25 -14.98
C THR A 298 2.35 14.54 -15.29
N LYS A 299 1.75 14.64 -16.48
CA LYS A 299 0.92 15.80 -16.83
C LYS A 299 -0.28 15.92 -15.89
N ARG A 300 -0.91 14.79 -15.58
CA ARG A 300 -2.05 14.75 -14.67
C ARG A 300 -1.68 15.15 -13.24
N LEU A 301 -0.57 14.66 -12.69
CA LEU A 301 -0.09 15.05 -11.35
C LEU A 301 0.18 16.56 -11.22
N LYS A 302 0.52 17.24 -12.33
CA LYS A 302 0.71 18.70 -12.34
C LYS A 302 -0.61 19.47 -12.34
N SER A 303 -1.68 18.89 -12.88
CA SER A 303 -2.98 19.55 -13.01
C SER A 303 -3.97 19.20 -11.90
N GLU A 304 -3.80 18.05 -11.25
CA GLU A 304 -4.71 17.52 -10.24
C GLU A 304 -3.96 17.20 -8.95
N SER A 305 -4.52 17.60 -7.81
CA SER A 305 -4.07 17.11 -6.51
C SER A 305 -4.44 15.64 -6.33
N LEU A 306 -3.63 14.92 -5.54
CA LEU A 306 -4.00 13.59 -5.07
C LEU A 306 -5.31 13.67 -4.27
N LYS A 307 -6.17 12.66 -4.41
CA LYS A 307 -7.53 12.66 -3.86
C LYS A 307 -7.59 12.20 -2.39
N SER A 308 -6.58 11.49 -1.93
CA SER A 308 -6.49 10.94 -0.58
C SER A 308 -5.25 11.51 0.10
N ASP A 309 -5.41 11.91 1.36
CA ASP A 309 -4.29 12.24 2.22
C ASP A 309 -3.63 10.97 2.79
N PHE A 310 -4.32 9.84 2.77
CA PHE A 310 -3.79 8.57 3.27
C PHE A 310 -3.28 7.69 2.13
N THR A 311 -2.17 7.01 2.39
CA THR A 311 -1.65 5.91 1.58
C THR A 311 -1.65 4.64 2.43
N ILE A 312 -2.52 3.71 2.09
CA ILE A 312 -2.80 2.47 2.83
C ILE A 312 -2.29 1.26 2.05
N ASP A 313 -2.78 1.07 0.82
CA ASP A 313 -2.32 0.01 -0.07
C ASP A 313 -1.85 0.58 -1.41
N LEU A 314 -0.54 0.79 -1.51
CA LEU A 314 0.08 1.51 -2.62
C LEU A 314 -0.19 0.84 -3.98
N LYS A 315 -0.20 -0.49 -4.04
CA LYS A 315 -0.45 -1.25 -5.28
C LYS A 315 -1.85 -0.97 -5.83
N HIS A 316 -2.86 -1.01 -4.97
CA HIS A 316 -4.23 -0.67 -5.34
C HIS A 316 -4.39 0.82 -5.68
N GLU A 317 -3.77 1.72 -4.90
CA GLU A 317 -3.84 3.17 -5.12
C GLU A 317 -3.19 3.63 -6.43
N ILE A 318 -2.01 3.09 -6.78
CA ILE A 318 -1.38 3.36 -8.07
C ILE A 318 -2.26 2.85 -9.21
N ALA A 319 -2.81 1.64 -9.10
CA ALA A 319 -3.71 1.10 -10.11
C ALA A 319 -4.95 1.98 -10.29
N LEU A 320 -5.55 2.48 -9.20
CA LEU A 320 -6.70 3.39 -9.24
C LEU A 320 -6.34 4.72 -9.89
N TYR A 321 -5.15 5.25 -9.59
CA TYR A 321 -4.65 6.47 -10.19
C TYR A 321 -4.44 6.30 -11.70
N ILE A 322 -3.87 5.18 -12.14
CA ILE A 322 -3.66 4.89 -13.57
C ILE A 322 -4.99 4.67 -14.30
N TRP A 323 -5.90 3.89 -13.71
CA TRP A 323 -7.19 3.56 -14.32
C TRP A 323 -8.09 4.79 -14.53
N ASP A 324 -7.98 5.80 -13.65
CA ASP A 324 -8.66 7.08 -13.76
C ASP A 324 -10.16 6.98 -14.06
N LYS A 325 -10.90 6.22 -13.24
CA LYS A 325 -12.35 5.98 -13.43
C LYS A 325 -12.69 5.42 -14.83
N GLY A 326 -11.77 4.68 -15.44
CA GLY A 326 -11.91 4.11 -16.79
C GLY A 326 -11.35 4.98 -17.92
N GLY A 327 -10.77 6.15 -17.63
CA GLY A 327 -10.12 7.01 -18.62
C GLY A 327 -8.66 6.63 -18.96
N GLY A 328 -8.03 5.79 -18.14
CA GLY A 328 -6.69 5.26 -18.37
C GLY A 328 -6.68 3.75 -18.58
N PRO A 329 -5.51 3.18 -18.95
CA PRO A 329 -5.40 1.75 -19.22
C PRO A 329 -5.60 0.92 -17.94
N PRO A 330 -6.37 -0.18 -17.96
CA PRO A 330 -6.38 -1.14 -16.87
C PRO A 330 -5.04 -1.88 -16.82
N LEU A 331 -4.77 -2.54 -15.68
CA LEU A 331 -3.63 -3.46 -15.58
C LEU A 331 -3.75 -4.57 -16.63
N THR A 332 -2.71 -4.73 -17.44
CA THR A 332 -2.56 -5.84 -18.38
C THR A 332 -1.80 -6.98 -17.69
N PRO A 333 -2.44 -8.14 -17.46
CA PRO A 333 -1.76 -9.28 -16.83
C PRO A 333 -0.60 -9.78 -17.69
N VAL A 334 0.55 -10.02 -17.06
CA VAL A 334 1.75 -10.59 -17.68
C VAL A 334 2.07 -11.91 -16.99
N PRO A 335 1.83 -13.08 -17.64
CA PRO A 335 2.07 -14.39 -17.03
C PRO A 335 3.52 -14.62 -16.61
N GLU A 336 4.48 -14.05 -17.32
CA GLU A 336 5.91 -14.20 -17.04
C GLU A 336 6.38 -13.41 -15.81
N PHE A 337 5.54 -12.53 -15.26
CA PHE A 337 5.81 -11.92 -13.97
C PHE A 337 5.26 -12.82 -12.87
N CYS A 338 6.16 -13.53 -12.18
CA CYS A 338 5.79 -14.56 -11.21
C CYS A 338 6.25 -14.20 -9.79
N THR A 339 5.66 -14.87 -8.81
CA THR A 339 6.06 -14.83 -7.40
C THR A 339 6.55 -16.18 -6.90
N ASP A 340 6.48 -17.20 -7.75
CA ASP A 340 6.77 -18.58 -7.39
C ASP A 340 7.98 -19.06 -8.20
N ASP A 341 8.86 -19.84 -7.58
CA ASP A 341 10.14 -20.28 -8.18
C ASP A 341 9.99 -21.51 -9.11
N VAL A 342 8.76 -21.92 -9.44
CA VAL A 342 8.48 -23.26 -10.00
C VAL A 342 8.45 -23.28 -11.54
N ASP A 343 8.24 -22.13 -12.18
CA ASP A 343 7.88 -22.09 -13.60
C ASP A 343 9.02 -21.61 -14.51
N PHE A 344 9.38 -22.44 -15.50
CA PHE A 344 10.46 -22.17 -16.44
C PHE A 344 10.20 -21.00 -17.39
N TYR A 345 8.97 -20.49 -17.49
CA TYR A 345 8.64 -19.33 -18.32
C TYR A 345 8.77 -17.99 -17.59
N CYS A 346 8.96 -18.00 -16.27
CA CYS A 346 9.01 -16.79 -15.46
C CYS A 346 10.24 -15.93 -15.80
N ALA A 347 9.97 -14.66 -16.10
CA ALA A 347 10.95 -13.58 -16.21
C ALA A 347 11.33 -13.03 -14.84
N THR A 348 10.39 -13.03 -13.91
CA THR A 348 10.64 -12.69 -12.51
C THR A 348 10.12 -13.75 -11.56
N THR A 349 10.78 -13.89 -10.41
CA THR A 349 10.31 -14.70 -9.29
C THR A 349 10.54 -13.96 -7.98
N PHE A 350 9.95 -14.45 -6.89
CA PHE A 350 10.10 -13.86 -5.56
C PHE A 350 10.44 -14.95 -4.55
N HIS A 351 11.28 -14.62 -3.58
CA HIS A 351 11.62 -15.56 -2.52
C HIS A 351 10.59 -15.51 -1.39
N SER A 352 9.74 -16.53 -1.31
CA SER A 352 8.69 -16.69 -0.30
C SER A 352 9.18 -17.20 1.07
N PHE A 353 10.40 -16.86 1.49
CA PHE A 353 10.99 -17.34 2.75
C PHE A 353 11.40 -16.19 3.67
N LEU A 354 11.39 -16.46 4.97
CA LEU A 354 11.95 -15.52 5.95
C LEU A 354 13.41 -15.22 5.64
N PRO A 355 13.85 -13.97 5.83
CA PRO A 355 15.21 -13.58 5.53
C PRO A 355 16.21 -14.33 6.43
N LEU A 356 17.24 -14.92 5.81
CA LEU A 356 18.30 -15.64 6.51
C LEU A 356 19.49 -14.71 6.76
N CYS A 357 19.48 -14.01 7.90
CA CYS A 357 20.50 -13.02 8.25
C CYS A 357 21.46 -13.44 9.36
N GLY A 358 21.18 -14.57 10.02
CA GLY A 358 22.00 -15.09 11.11
C GLY A 358 21.20 -16.01 12.02
N LYS A 359 21.67 -16.15 13.26
CA LYS A 359 20.89 -16.81 14.31
C LYS A 359 19.69 -15.92 14.66
N PRO A 360 18.49 -16.50 14.87
CA PRO A 360 17.36 -15.74 15.37
C PRO A 360 17.70 -14.99 16.66
N VAL A 361 17.18 -13.78 16.80
CA VAL A 361 17.30 -12.98 18.04
C VAL A 361 16.75 -13.79 19.21
N LYS A 362 17.39 -13.74 20.37
CA LYS A 362 16.92 -14.50 21.54
C LYS A 362 15.60 -13.93 22.04
N LYS A 363 14.75 -14.77 22.62
CA LYS A 363 13.45 -14.33 23.13
C LYS A 363 13.60 -13.32 24.29
N GLU A 364 14.69 -13.42 25.03
CA GLU A 364 15.04 -12.53 26.15
C GLU A 364 15.48 -11.13 25.67
N ASP A 365 15.83 -11.00 24.38
CA ASP A 365 16.19 -9.74 23.73
C ASP A 365 14.97 -9.05 23.08
N ILE A 366 13.76 -9.62 23.23
CA ILE A 366 12.50 -9.09 22.72
C ILE A 366 11.51 -8.90 23.88
N PHE A 367 11.17 -7.65 24.18
CA PHE A 367 10.11 -7.30 25.13
C PHE A 367 8.81 -7.06 24.37
N VAL A 368 7.74 -7.76 24.76
CA VAL A 368 6.41 -7.58 24.16
C VAL A 368 5.51 -6.78 25.10
N ALA A 369 5.02 -5.65 24.63
CA ALA A 369 4.05 -4.80 25.31
C ALA A 369 2.68 -4.97 24.63
N VAL A 370 1.72 -5.55 25.36
CA VAL A 370 0.35 -5.70 24.87
C VAL A 370 -0.49 -4.55 25.40
N LYS A 371 -1.01 -3.70 24.51
CA LYS A 371 -1.98 -2.67 24.87
C LYS A 371 -3.37 -3.31 25.02
N THR A 372 -3.99 -3.11 26.18
CA THR A 372 -5.36 -3.57 26.45
C THR A 372 -6.11 -2.58 27.34
N CYS A 373 -7.34 -2.90 27.71
CA CYS A 373 -8.11 -2.21 28.72
C CYS A 373 -9.02 -3.19 29.47
N LYS A 374 -9.54 -2.77 30.63
CA LYS A 374 -10.38 -3.59 31.51
C LYS A 374 -11.51 -4.32 30.79
N LYS A 375 -12.11 -3.66 29.79
CA LYS A 375 -13.21 -4.21 28.98
C LYS A 375 -12.81 -5.51 28.26
N PHE A 376 -11.55 -5.68 27.88
CA PHE A 376 -11.09 -6.77 27.03
C PHE A 376 -10.34 -7.89 27.77
N HIS A 377 -10.17 -7.75 29.09
CA HIS A 377 -9.55 -8.75 29.94
C HIS A 377 -10.22 -10.13 29.84
N GLY A 378 -11.56 -10.18 29.74
CA GLY A 378 -12.32 -11.42 29.66
C GLY A 378 -12.42 -12.04 28.26
N ASP A 379 -12.20 -11.25 27.21
CA ASP A 379 -12.52 -11.67 25.83
C ASP A 379 -11.27 -11.80 24.96
N ARG A 380 -10.34 -10.83 25.01
CA ARG A 380 -9.18 -10.77 24.11
C ARG A 380 -7.92 -11.37 24.70
N ILE A 381 -7.65 -11.09 25.97
CA ILE A 381 -6.45 -11.63 26.64
C ILE A 381 -6.43 -13.16 26.72
N PRO A 382 -7.56 -13.87 26.93
CA PRO A 382 -7.56 -15.33 26.85
C PRO A 382 -7.08 -15.87 25.49
N ILE A 383 -7.35 -15.15 24.39
CA ILE A 383 -6.87 -15.52 23.05
C ILE A 383 -5.37 -15.32 22.94
N VAL A 384 -4.83 -14.21 23.46
CA VAL A 384 -3.36 -13.98 23.53
C VAL A 384 -2.68 -15.11 24.31
N LYS A 385 -3.22 -15.48 25.47
CA LYS A 385 -2.79 -16.60 26.32
C LYS A 385 -2.82 -17.95 25.60
N GLN A 386 -3.90 -18.22 24.87
CA GLN A 386 -4.11 -19.49 24.15
C GLN A 386 -3.21 -19.63 22.92
N THR A 387 -2.76 -18.53 22.33
CA THR A 387 -2.05 -18.51 21.05
C THR A 387 -0.55 -18.29 21.24
N TRP A 388 -0.09 -17.05 21.16
CA TRP A 388 1.31 -16.73 20.98
C TRP A 388 2.05 -16.31 22.26
N GLU A 389 1.33 -15.98 23.36
CA GLU A 389 1.97 -15.53 24.62
C GLU A 389 3.04 -16.50 25.09
N SER A 390 2.76 -17.81 25.06
CA SER A 390 3.67 -18.86 25.52
C SER A 390 5.03 -18.86 24.80
N GLN A 391 5.14 -18.17 23.66
CA GLN A 391 6.39 -18.03 22.93
C GLN A 391 7.21 -16.79 23.32
N ALA A 392 6.63 -15.81 24.01
CA ALA A 392 7.32 -14.60 24.47
C ALA A 392 7.99 -14.86 25.84
N SER A 393 9.30 -14.56 25.96
CA SER A 393 10.00 -14.67 27.26
C SER A 393 9.73 -13.45 28.16
N LEU A 394 9.60 -12.26 27.56
CA LEU A 394 9.34 -11.01 28.28
C LEU A 394 8.06 -10.37 27.73
N ILE A 395 7.03 -10.30 28.56
CA ILE A 395 5.72 -9.73 28.20
C ILE A 395 5.12 -8.95 29.36
N GLU A 396 4.51 -7.80 29.07
CA GLU A 396 3.65 -7.07 30.00
C GLU A 396 2.34 -6.64 29.33
N TYR A 397 1.24 -6.74 30.06
CA TYR A 397 -0.09 -6.30 29.65
C TYR A 397 -0.38 -4.91 30.20
N TYR A 398 -0.48 -3.90 29.33
CA TYR A 398 -0.69 -2.52 29.73
C TYR A 398 -2.17 -2.14 29.65
N SER A 399 -2.78 -1.92 30.80
CA SER A 399 -4.21 -1.69 30.97
C SER A 399 -4.49 -0.41 31.78
N ASP A 400 -5.74 0.06 31.74
CA ASP A 400 -6.28 1.09 32.64
C ASP A 400 -6.73 0.52 34.00
N TYR A 401 -6.52 -0.78 34.22
CA TYR A 401 -6.88 -1.47 35.46
C TYR A 401 -5.87 -2.57 35.79
N THR A 402 -5.37 -2.58 37.04
CA THR A 402 -4.49 -3.64 37.55
C THR A 402 -5.32 -4.87 37.94
N GLU A 403 -4.99 -6.01 37.36
CA GLU A 403 -5.61 -7.30 37.63
C GLU A 403 -4.54 -8.39 37.78
N ASN A 404 -4.46 -8.97 38.99
CA ASN A 404 -3.40 -9.92 39.35
C ASN A 404 -3.49 -11.26 38.61
N SER A 405 -4.68 -11.65 38.12
CA SER A 405 -4.89 -12.90 37.35
C SER A 405 -4.39 -12.79 35.89
N ILE A 406 -4.25 -11.56 35.37
CA ILE A 406 -3.80 -11.23 34.01
C ILE A 406 -2.49 -10.40 34.07
N PRO A 407 -1.74 -10.54 35.16
CA PRO A 407 -0.81 -9.54 35.72
C PRO A 407 -0.69 -8.23 34.92
N THR A 408 -1.77 -7.44 34.86
CA THR A 408 -1.78 -6.19 34.10
C THR A 408 -1.05 -5.07 34.84
N VAL A 409 -0.37 -4.22 34.08
CA VAL A 409 0.34 -3.03 34.55
C VAL A 409 -0.50 -1.80 34.22
N ASP A 410 -0.92 -1.09 35.27
CA ASP A 410 -1.52 0.24 35.17
C ASP A 410 -0.44 1.32 35.21
N LEU A 411 -0.37 2.14 34.15
CA LEU A 411 0.57 3.25 34.02
C LEU A 411 -0.03 4.59 34.50
N GLY A 412 -1.22 4.58 35.09
CA GLY A 412 -1.96 5.78 35.48
C GLY A 412 -2.54 6.55 34.30
N ILE A 413 -2.62 5.92 33.11
CA ILE A 413 -3.18 6.50 31.90
C ILE A 413 -4.57 5.90 31.65
N PRO A 414 -5.65 6.71 31.69
CA PRO A 414 -7.00 6.21 31.43
C PRO A 414 -7.15 5.60 30.05
N ASN A 415 -8.10 4.65 29.90
CA ASN A 415 -8.50 4.20 28.58
C ASN A 415 -9.23 5.31 27.80
N THR A 416 -9.07 5.27 26.48
CA THR A 416 -9.58 6.24 25.51
C THR A 416 -10.24 5.50 24.35
N ASP A 417 -11.20 6.12 23.67
CA ASP A 417 -11.96 5.45 22.60
C ASP A 417 -11.42 5.72 21.19
N ARG A 418 -10.48 6.67 21.00
CA ARG A 418 -10.05 7.15 19.66
C ARG A 418 -8.59 6.87 19.29
N GLY A 419 -7.73 6.80 20.28
CA GLY A 419 -6.27 6.70 20.10
C GLY A 419 -5.59 6.54 21.44
N HIS A 420 -4.37 6.00 21.46
CA HIS A 420 -3.72 5.54 22.69
C HIS A 420 -2.35 6.16 22.92
N CYS A 421 -2.09 7.36 22.38
CA CYS A 421 -0.77 8.00 22.43
C CYS A 421 -0.18 8.07 23.83
N GLY A 422 -0.96 8.51 24.82
CA GLY A 422 -0.47 8.63 26.20
C GLY A 422 0.01 7.29 26.77
N LYS A 423 -0.75 6.22 26.52
CA LYS A 423 -0.42 4.86 26.97
C LYS A 423 0.84 4.36 26.26
N THR A 424 0.93 4.57 24.94
CA THR A 424 2.10 4.18 24.14
C THR A 424 3.38 4.90 24.60
N PHE A 425 3.35 6.22 24.83
CA PHE A 425 4.51 6.95 25.35
C PHE A 425 4.91 6.49 26.76
N ALA A 426 3.95 6.20 27.64
CA ALA A 426 4.25 5.66 28.97
C ALA A 426 4.90 4.27 28.90
N ILE A 427 4.51 3.41 27.95
CA ILE A 427 5.17 2.12 27.67
C ILE A 427 6.63 2.35 27.23
N LEU A 428 6.86 3.29 26.30
CA LEU A 428 8.20 3.63 25.81
C LEU A 428 9.12 4.12 26.94
N GLU A 429 8.62 5.01 27.81
CA GLU A 429 9.35 5.52 28.98
C GLU A 429 9.68 4.40 29.96
N ARG A 430 8.72 3.52 30.27
CA ARG A 430 8.94 2.38 31.16
C ARG A 430 9.98 1.41 30.59
N PHE A 431 9.93 1.10 29.30
CA PHE A 431 10.89 0.21 28.65
C PHE A 431 12.33 0.74 28.74
N LEU A 432 12.55 2.05 28.57
CA LEU A 432 13.88 2.64 28.72
C LEU A 432 14.35 2.73 30.17
N ASN A 433 13.44 3.04 31.11
CA ASN A 433 13.78 3.24 32.52
C ASN A 433 14.06 1.94 33.29
N ARG A 434 13.81 0.77 32.69
CA ARG A 434 14.25 -0.53 33.21
C ARG A 434 15.77 -0.63 33.16
N SER A 435 16.43 -0.21 34.25
CA SER A 435 17.88 -0.04 34.36
C SER A 435 18.70 -1.33 34.34
N GLN A 436 18.05 -2.48 34.57
CA GLN A 436 18.69 -3.80 34.58
C GLN A 436 18.52 -4.57 33.26
N ASP A 437 17.61 -4.15 32.37
CA ASP A 437 17.31 -4.83 31.12
C ASP A 437 18.10 -4.23 29.96
N LYS A 438 18.89 -5.08 29.30
CA LYS A 438 19.57 -4.77 28.02
C LYS A 438 18.76 -5.25 26.81
N THR A 439 17.46 -5.46 26.98
CA THR A 439 16.58 -5.95 25.91
C THR A 439 16.66 -5.02 24.71
N ALA A 440 17.03 -5.58 23.56
CA ALA A 440 17.35 -4.84 22.35
C ALA A 440 16.11 -4.32 21.63
N TRP A 441 15.01 -5.08 21.69
CA TRP A 441 13.80 -4.84 20.92
C TRP A 441 12.58 -4.68 21.82
N LEU A 442 11.78 -3.66 21.52
CA LEU A 442 10.43 -3.50 22.04
C LEU A 442 9.44 -3.78 20.91
N VAL A 443 8.46 -4.62 21.19
CA VAL A 443 7.34 -4.92 20.28
C VAL A 443 6.07 -4.45 20.97
N ILE A 444 5.34 -3.53 20.36
CA ILE A 444 4.04 -3.06 20.86
C ILE A 444 2.95 -3.62 19.95
N VAL A 445 1.99 -4.31 20.54
CA VAL A 445 0.83 -4.88 19.84
C VAL A 445 -0.46 -4.55 20.57
N ASP A 446 -1.58 -4.53 19.84
CA ASP A 446 -2.91 -4.47 20.43
C ASP A 446 -3.36 -5.87 20.90
N ASP A 447 -4.29 -5.94 21.85
CA ASP A 447 -4.81 -7.20 22.40
C ASP A 447 -5.61 -8.07 21.42
N ASP A 448 -5.93 -7.55 20.23
CA ASP A 448 -6.50 -8.28 19.10
C ASP A 448 -5.54 -8.48 17.91
N THR A 449 -4.23 -8.30 18.16
CA THR A 449 -3.16 -8.64 17.22
C THR A 449 -2.69 -10.07 17.44
N LEU A 450 -2.63 -10.86 16.36
CA LEU A 450 -1.99 -12.16 16.35
C LEU A 450 -0.58 -12.02 15.79
N ILE A 451 0.43 -12.58 16.47
CA ILE A 451 1.84 -12.45 16.06
C ILE A 451 2.60 -13.77 16.19
N SER A 452 3.53 -14.03 15.27
CA SER A 452 4.47 -15.15 15.33
C SER A 452 5.82 -14.70 15.91
N ILE A 453 6.05 -14.98 17.20
CA ILE A 453 7.30 -14.63 17.87
C ILE A 453 8.50 -15.31 17.21
N SER A 454 8.38 -16.58 16.82
CA SER A 454 9.46 -17.30 16.14
C SER A 454 9.90 -16.61 14.84
N ARG A 455 8.95 -16.23 13.97
CA ARG A 455 9.26 -15.56 12.70
C ARG A 455 9.80 -14.15 12.92
N LEU A 456 9.31 -13.46 13.95
CA LEU A 456 9.85 -12.18 14.37
C LEU A 456 11.31 -12.28 14.81
N GLN A 457 11.71 -13.31 15.58
CA GLN A 457 13.11 -13.53 15.96
C GLN A 457 14.03 -13.66 14.73
N HIS A 458 13.56 -14.34 13.68
CA HIS A 458 14.28 -14.46 12.41
C HIS A 458 14.39 -13.11 11.69
N LEU A 459 13.28 -12.39 11.55
CA LEU A 459 13.30 -11.08 10.90
C LEU A 459 14.22 -10.09 11.63
N LEU A 460 14.15 -10.01 12.96
CA LEU A 460 14.96 -9.09 13.74
C LEU A 460 16.45 -9.39 13.69
N SER A 461 16.84 -10.62 13.34
CA SER A 461 18.26 -10.97 13.12
C SER A 461 18.89 -10.25 11.92
N CYS A 462 18.06 -9.62 11.07
CA CYS A 462 18.50 -8.86 9.91
C CYS A 462 18.85 -7.41 10.21
N TYR A 463 18.40 -6.88 11.35
CA TYR A 463 18.57 -5.48 11.70
C TYR A 463 19.62 -5.35 12.80
N ASP A 464 20.44 -4.30 12.70
CA ASP A 464 21.32 -3.90 13.79
C ASP A 464 20.49 -3.20 14.88
N SER A 465 20.50 -3.73 16.10
CA SER A 465 19.76 -3.15 17.22
C SER A 465 20.34 -1.82 17.72
N ASP A 466 21.58 -1.50 17.35
CA ASP A 466 22.22 -0.21 17.66
C ASP A 466 21.83 0.88 16.64
N GLU A 467 21.20 0.51 15.52
CA GLU A 467 20.57 1.46 14.60
C GLU A 467 19.17 1.86 15.09
N PRO A 468 18.71 3.10 14.83
CA PRO A 468 17.34 3.52 15.17
C PRO A 468 16.32 2.90 14.21
N VAL A 469 15.92 1.66 14.50
CA VAL A 469 14.89 0.91 13.76
C VAL A 469 13.50 1.19 14.32
N PHE A 470 12.57 1.61 13.46
CA PHE A 470 11.12 1.67 13.69
C PHE A 470 10.43 0.91 12.54
N LEU A 471 9.89 -0.27 12.83
CA LEU A 471 9.55 -1.29 11.84
C LEU A 471 8.12 -1.83 12.00
N GLY A 472 7.46 -2.09 10.86
CA GLY A 472 6.18 -2.78 10.76
C GLY A 472 5.49 -2.52 9.42
N GLU A 473 4.16 -2.56 9.36
CA GLU A 473 3.42 -2.19 8.14
C GLU A 473 3.35 -0.67 8.02
N ARG A 474 3.75 -0.12 6.87
CA ARG A 474 3.93 1.32 6.67
C ARG A 474 2.72 1.91 5.95
N TYR A 475 2.09 2.90 6.57
CA TYR A 475 1.12 3.79 5.93
C TYR A 475 1.70 5.20 5.76
N GLY A 476 1.04 6.00 4.93
CA GLY A 476 1.39 7.39 4.65
C GLY A 476 0.26 8.35 5.00
N TYR A 477 0.62 9.55 5.46
CA TYR A 477 -0.30 10.67 5.63
C TYR A 477 0.29 11.93 4.98
N GLY A 478 -0.43 12.57 4.07
CA GLY A 478 -0.06 13.84 3.43
C GLY A 478 1.20 13.76 2.56
N LEU A 479 1.60 12.59 2.05
CA LEU A 479 2.90 12.38 1.41
C LEU A 479 3.14 13.26 0.15
N GLY A 480 2.08 13.74 -0.49
CA GLY A 480 2.18 14.68 -1.61
C GLY A 480 2.40 16.15 -1.22
N THR A 481 2.24 16.50 0.06
CA THR A 481 2.24 17.90 0.55
C THR A 481 3.18 18.11 1.75
N GLY A 482 4.17 17.22 1.93
CA GLY A 482 5.15 17.31 3.01
C GLY A 482 4.74 16.60 4.31
N GLY A 483 3.81 15.64 4.21
CA GLY A 483 3.44 14.76 5.30
C GLY A 483 4.49 13.68 5.59
N TYR A 484 4.07 12.62 6.26
CA TYR A 484 4.96 11.63 6.86
C TYR A 484 4.42 10.21 6.74
N SER A 485 5.33 9.25 6.87
CA SER A 485 4.97 7.83 6.98
C SER A 485 4.92 7.41 8.45
N TYR A 486 4.14 6.37 8.74
CA TYR A 486 3.98 5.82 10.08
C TYR A 486 3.82 4.29 10.02
N ILE A 487 4.13 3.61 11.11
CA ILE A 487 3.85 2.17 11.25
C ILE A 487 2.50 2.00 11.92
N THR A 488 1.63 1.18 11.34
CA THR A 488 0.29 0.93 11.88
C THR A 488 0.37 0.25 13.25
N GLY A 489 -0.47 0.69 14.20
CA GLY A 489 -0.46 0.16 15.57
C GLY A 489 -0.93 -1.30 15.64
N GLY A 490 -2.02 -1.63 14.95
CA GLY A 490 -2.65 -2.95 14.97
C GLY A 490 -1.85 -4.01 14.20
N GLY A 491 -1.09 -3.62 13.17
CA GLY A 491 -0.14 -4.51 12.51
C GLY A 491 0.99 -4.95 13.46
N GLY A 492 1.23 -4.20 14.54
CA GLY A 492 2.33 -4.41 15.47
C GLY A 492 3.53 -3.54 15.12
N MET A 493 4.03 -2.81 16.11
CA MET A 493 5.14 -1.88 15.98
C MET A 493 6.39 -2.44 16.66
N VAL A 494 7.52 -2.44 15.95
CA VAL A 494 8.81 -2.86 16.50
C VAL A 494 9.77 -1.68 16.57
N PHE A 495 10.42 -1.56 17.71
CA PHE A 495 11.41 -0.52 17.97
C PHE A 495 12.72 -1.14 18.46
N SER A 496 13.82 -0.70 17.89
CA SER A 496 15.12 -0.81 18.56
C SER A 496 15.14 0.06 19.82
N ARG A 497 15.91 -0.34 20.83
CA ARG A 497 16.15 0.48 22.02
C ARG A 497 16.72 1.86 21.66
N GLU A 498 17.57 1.95 20.64
CA GLU A 498 18.14 3.21 20.15
C GLU A 498 17.08 4.15 19.57
N ALA A 499 16.12 3.64 18.79
CA ALA A 499 15.02 4.46 18.25
C ALA A 499 14.21 5.13 19.36
N ILE A 500 13.88 4.37 20.41
CA ILE A 500 13.13 4.89 21.57
C ILE A 500 13.96 5.93 22.31
N ARG A 501 15.27 5.67 22.51
CA ARG A 501 16.17 6.61 23.18
C ARG A 501 16.21 7.96 22.47
N ARG A 502 16.31 7.97 21.14
CA ARG A 502 16.27 9.21 20.34
C ARG A 502 14.92 9.90 20.42
N LEU A 503 13.82 9.15 20.35
CA LEU A 503 12.47 9.68 20.44
C LEU A 503 12.23 10.38 21.78
N LEU A 504 12.51 9.73 22.91
CA LEU A 504 12.24 10.30 24.24
C LEU A 504 13.19 11.45 24.61
N ALA A 505 14.43 11.42 24.09
CA ALA A 505 15.38 12.54 24.20
C ALA A 505 14.99 13.76 23.35
N SER A 506 14.06 13.59 22.39
CA SER A 506 13.54 14.68 21.58
C SER A 506 12.43 15.47 22.28
N LYS A 507 11.96 16.52 21.62
CA LYS A 507 10.80 17.32 22.06
C LYS A 507 9.45 16.69 21.66
N CYS A 508 9.44 15.54 21.01
CA CYS A 508 8.20 14.87 20.61
C CYS A 508 7.37 14.46 21.82
N ARG A 509 6.09 14.84 21.85
CA ARG A 509 5.12 14.43 22.87
C ARG A 509 3.75 14.26 22.24
N CYS A 510 2.88 13.49 22.87
CA CYS A 510 1.47 13.45 22.53
C CYS A 510 0.85 14.84 22.73
N TYR A 511 0.08 15.32 21.74
CA TYR A 511 -0.73 16.53 21.92
C TYR A 511 -1.98 16.28 22.78
N SER A 512 -2.42 15.03 22.89
CA SER A 512 -3.40 14.56 23.85
C SER A 512 -3.23 13.05 24.10
N ASN A 513 -3.70 12.55 25.24
CA ASN A 513 -3.60 11.11 25.56
C ASN A 513 -4.38 10.23 24.57
N ASP A 514 -5.46 10.76 24.00
CA ASP A 514 -6.37 10.11 23.05
C ASP A 514 -5.97 10.30 21.58
N ALA A 515 -4.82 10.91 21.30
CA ALA A 515 -4.29 11.03 19.95
C ALA A 515 -3.98 9.64 19.34
N PRO A 516 -4.09 9.46 18.00
CA PRO A 516 -3.62 8.27 17.31
C PRO A 516 -2.11 8.13 17.52
N ASP A 517 -1.71 7.08 18.22
CA ASP A 517 -0.34 6.85 18.66
C ASP A 517 0.59 6.61 17.49
N ASP A 518 0.17 5.78 16.54
CA ASP A 518 0.90 5.46 15.32
C ASP A 518 1.25 6.70 14.49
N MET A 519 0.28 7.57 14.23
CA MET A 519 0.49 8.81 13.48
C MET A 519 1.39 9.80 14.23
N VAL A 520 1.22 9.95 15.55
CA VAL A 520 2.10 10.83 16.35
C VAL A 520 3.53 10.30 16.33
N LEU A 521 3.74 8.99 16.49
CA LEU A 521 5.05 8.38 16.39
C LEU A 521 5.68 8.59 15.01
N GLY A 522 4.92 8.35 13.93
CA GLY A 522 5.40 8.58 12.56
C GLY A 522 5.82 10.03 12.31
N MET A 523 5.01 10.99 12.74
CA MET A 523 5.35 12.42 12.66
C MET A 523 6.65 12.72 13.39
N CYS A 524 6.83 12.17 14.59
CA CYS A 524 8.01 12.41 15.41
C CYS A 524 9.27 11.76 14.86
N PHE A 525 9.21 10.50 14.40
CA PHE A 525 10.34 9.84 13.78
C PHE A 525 10.73 10.52 12.46
N SER A 526 9.76 10.94 11.65
CA SER A 526 9.99 11.75 10.45
C SER A 526 10.70 13.07 10.80
N GLY A 527 10.25 13.79 11.83
CA GLY A 527 10.90 15.01 12.31
C GLY A 527 12.33 14.81 12.87
N LEU A 528 12.67 13.58 13.27
CA LEU A 528 14.01 13.18 13.70
C LEU A 528 14.89 12.68 12.54
N GLY A 529 14.36 12.60 11.33
CA GLY A 529 15.05 12.00 10.18
C GLY A 529 15.27 10.50 10.33
N ILE A 530 14.46 9.83 11.15
CA ILE A 530 14.47 8.37 11.32
C ILE A 530 13.35 7.81 10.44
N PRO A 531 13.67 7.17 9.31
CA PRO A 531 12.66 6.65 8.40
C PRO A 531 12.00 5.39 8.99
N VAL A 532 10.71 5.25 8.71
CA VAL A 532 10.00 3.98 8.97
C VAL A 532 10.51 2.88 8.04
N THR A 533 10.71 1.70 8.61
CA THR A 533 11.09 0.49 7.89
C THR A 533 9.84 -0.36 7.65
N HIS A 534 9.38 -0.39 6.41
CA HIS A 534 8.27 -1.23 6.01
C HIS A 534 8.70 -2.70 5.94
N SER A 535 7.87 -3.58 6.47
CA SER A 535 7.93 -5.02 6.21
C SER A 535 6.58 -5.50 5.68
N PRO A 536 6.53 -6.20 4.53
CA PRO A 536 5.28 -6.75 3.98
C PRO A 536 4.73 -7.92 4.81
N LEU A 537 5.46 -8.36 5.84
CA LEU A 537 5.06 -9.46 6.71
C LEU A 537 4.14 -9.03 7.86
N PHE A 538 3.96 -7.73 8.08
CA PHE A 538 3.07 -7.18 9.10
C PHE A 538 1.76 -6.74 8.44
N HIS A 539 0.62 -7.01 9.09
CA HIS A 539 -0.70 -6.79 8.50
C HIS A 539 -1.69 -6.18 9.50
N GLN A 540 -2.17 -4.97 9.20
CA GLN A 540 -3.19 -4.21 9.93
C GLN A 540 -4.59 -4.77 9.75
N ALA A 541 -4.80 -5.64 8.75
CA ALA A 541 -6.08 -6.26 8.46
C ALA A 541 -6.04 -7.80 8.59
N ARG A 542 -7.20 -8.44 8.48
CA ARG A 542 -7.34 -9.90 8.67
C ARG A 542 -6.82 -10.59 7.41
N PRO A 543 -6.44 -11.88 7.47
CA PRO A 543 -6.00 -12.59 6.26
C PRO A 543 -7.02 -12.52 5.12
N VAL A 544 -8.33 -12.56 5.44
CA VAL A 544 -9.42 -12.48 4.46
C VAL A 544 -9.57 -11.11 3.80
N ASP A 545 -8.96 -10.07 4.37
CA ASP A 545 -8.97 -8.72 3.80
C ASP A 545 -7.86 -8.53 2.76
N TYR A 546 -6.98 -9.53 2.54
CA TYR A 546 -5.93 -9.51 1.52
C TYR A 546 -6.19 -10.56 0.43
N PRO A 547 -5.71 -10.35 -0.81
CA PRO A 547 -5.79 -11.36 -1.86
C PRO A 547 -5.10 -12.66 -1.47
N LYS A 548 -5.70 -13.80 -1.84
CA LYS A 548 -5.08 -15.11 -1.62
C LYS A 548 -3.73 -15.24 -2.31
N ASP A 549 -3.64 -14.78 -3.56
CA ASP A 549 -2.39 -14.82 -4.33
C ASP A 549 -1.31 -13.88 -3.77
N TYR A 550 -1.70 -12.84 -3.04
CA TYR A 550 -0.74 -12.00 -2.33
C TYR A 550 -0.20 -12.72 -1.09
N LEU A 551 -1.08 -13.36 -0.31
CA LEU A 551 -0.66 -14.08 0.90
C LEU A 551 0.04 -15.41 0.62
N SER A 552 -0.16 -16.03 -0.55
CA SER A 552 0.38 -17.35 -0.89
C SER A 552 1.91 -17.38 -0.97
N HIS A 553 2.55 -16.26 -1.31
CA HIS A 553 4.00 -16.12 -1.39
C HIS A 553 4.60 -15.37 -0.18
N GLN A 554 3.80 -15.03 0.82
CA GLN A 554 4.25 -14.33 2.03
C GLN A 554 4.46 -15.30 3.20
N VAL A 555 5.29 -14.90 4.16
CA VAL A 555 5.43 -15.60 5.45
C VAL A 555 5.06 -14.65 6.59
N PRO A 556 3.74 -14.47 6.85
CA PRO A 556 3.26 -13.40 7.74
C PRO A 556 3.86 -13.48 9.14
N ILE A 557 4.15 -12.33 9.72
CA ILE A 557 4.52 -12.15 11.12
C ILE A 557 3.30 -11.82 11.96
N SER A 558 2.40 -10.99 11.45
CA SER A 558 1.21 -10.57 12.20
C SER A 558 -0.03 -10.43 11.32
N PHE A 559 -1.20 -10.46 11.97
CA PHE A 559 -2.50 -10.09 11.44
C PHE A 559 -3.35 -9.42 12.51
N HIS A 560 -4.28 -8.54 12.09
CA HIS A 560 -5.19 -7.81 12.97
C HIS A 560 -6.56 -7.65 12.30
N LYS A 561 -7.73 -7.80 12.91
CA LYS A 561 -8.12 -8.02 14.30
C LYS A 561 -9.05 -9.22 14.41
N HIS A 562 -9.41 -9.61 15.64
CA HIS A 562 -10.33 -10.72 15.96
C HIS A 562 -11.77 -10.58 15.42
N TRP A 563 -12.08 -9.55 14.62
CA TRP A 563 -13.44 -9.25 14.17
C TRP A 563 -13.96 -10.20 13.09
N ASN A 564 -15.12 -10.80 13.35
CA ASN A 564 -15.84 -11.68 12.42
C ASN A 564 -14.96 -12.82 11.84
N ILE A 565 -14.04 -13.33 12.67
CA ILE A 565 -13.16 -14.46 12.39
C ILE A 565 -12.97 -15.28 13.67
N ASP A 566 -12.48 -16.51 13.55
CA ASP A 566 -11.94 -17.28 14.68
C ASP A 566 -10.42 -16.98 14.77
N PRO A 567 -9.98 -16.16 15.75
CA PRO A 567 -8.58 -15.76 15.84
C PRO A 567 -7.65 -16.91 16.24
N VAL A 568 -8.13 -17.89 16.98
CA VAL A 568 -7.33 -19.06 17.36
C VAL A 568 -7.07 -19.91 16.12
N LYS A 569 -8.11 -20.16 15.31
CA LYS A 569 -7.96 -20.86 14.03
C LYS A 569 -7.03 -20.09 13.08
N VAL A 570 -7.19 -18.76 12.98
CA VAL A 570 -6.29 -17.93 12.15
C VAL A 570 -4.84 -18.07 12.60
N TYR A 571 -4.57 -17.98 13.91
CA TYR A 571 -3.23 -18.15 14.44
C TYR A 571 -2.61 -19.50 14.04
N PHE A 572 -3.31 -20.61 14.28
CA PHE A 572 -2.79 -21.94 13.95
C PHE A 572 -2.69 -22.22 12.46
N THR A 573 -3.51 -21.56 11.64
CA THR A 573 -3.42 -21.68 10.17
C THR A 573 -2.24 -20.91 9.61
N TRP A 574 -2.01 -19.68 10.09
CA TRP A 574 -1.12 -18.74 9.43
C TRP A 574 0.19 -18.49 10.16
N LEU A 575 0.20 -18.48 11.50
CA LEU A 575 1.27 -17.88 12.30
C LEU A 575 1.98 -18.84 13.26
N ALA A 576 1.31 -19.93 13.66
CA ALA A 576 1.91 -20.93 14.54
C ALA A 576 3.16 -21.56 13.89
N PRO A 577 4.19 -21.91 14.68
CA PRO A 577 5.33 -22.65 14.17
C PRO A 577 4.87 -24.00 13.60
N THR A 578 5.22 -24.31 12.35
CA THR A 578 4.98 -25.63 11.77
C THR A 578 5.95 -26.66 12.34
N GLU A 579 5.57 -27.94 12.37
CA GLU A 579 6.46 -29.04 12.80
C GLU A 579 7.76 -29.10 11.97
N GLU A 580 7.73 -28.66 10.71
CA GLU A 580 8.90 -28.53 9.85
C GLU A 580 9.88 -27.43 10.31
N ALA A 581 9.38 -26.35 10.90
CA ALA A 581 10.20 -25.31 11.50
C ALA A 581 10.87 -25.79 12.79
N LYS A 582 10.20 -26.67 13.55
CA LYS A 582 10.80 -27.37 14.70
C LYS A 582 11.85 -28.40 14.25
N ALA A 583 11.55 -29.20 13.23
CA ALA A 583 12.46 -30.20 12.69
C ALA A 583 13.75 -29.58 12.12
N ARG A 584 13.66 -28.44 11.40
CA ARG A 584 14.85 -27.70 10.91
C ARG A 584 15.68 -27.11 12.05
N GLN A 585 15.07 -26.72 13.17
CA GLN A 585 15.80 -26.30 14.37
C GLN A 585 16.56 -27.47 15.02
N ASP A 586 15.98 -28.67 15.03
CA ASP A 586 16.61 -29.87 15.58
C ASP A 586 17.75 -30.40 14.69
N THR A 587 17.60 -30.38 13.35
CA THR A 587 18.69 -30.75 12.42
C THR A 587 19.88 -29.78 12.53
N GLN A 588 19.62 -28.49 12.79
CA GLN A 588 20.69 -27.49 13.01
C GLN A 588 21.41 -27.65 14.36
N LYS A 589 20.77 -28.28 15.35
CA LYS A 589 21.40 -28.62 16.63
C LYS A 589 22.36 -29.81 16.45
N GLY A 590 21.94 -30.85 15.72
CA GLY A 590 22.77 -32.02 15.42
C GLY A 590 24.06 -31.69 14.65
N PHE A 591 23.98 -30.82 13.64
CA PHE A 591 25.16 -30.38 12.88
C PHE A 591 26.17 -29.55 13.69
N ARG A 592 25.79 -29.07 14.87
CA ARG A 592 26.62 -28.23 15.73
C ARG A 592 27.30 -28.99 16.86
N GLU A 593 26.89 -30.21 17.11
CA GLU A 593 27.52 -31.12 18.09
C GLU A 593 28.54 -32.06 17.42
N GLU A 594 28.60 -32.09 16.08
CA GLU A 594 29.55 -32.89 15.29
C GLU A 594 30.64 -32.06 14.55
N LEU A 595 30.75 -30.76 14.83
CA LEU A 595 31.84 -29.86 14.40
C LEU A 595 32.50 -29.23 15.62
#